data_AF-A0A5C4PRI7-F1
#
_entry.id   AF-A0A5C4PRI7-F1
#
_cell.length_a   1.000
_cell.length_b   1.000
_cell.length_c   1.000
_cell.angle_alpha   90.00
_cell.angle_beta   90.00
_cell.angle_gamma   90.00
#
_symmetry.space_group_name_H-M   'P 1'
#
loop_
_entity.id
_entity.type
_entity.pdbx_description
1 polymer ?
#
loop_
_entity_poly.entity_id
_entity_poly.type
_entity_poly.pdbx_seq_one_letter_code
_entity_poly.pdbx_strand_id
1 'polypeptide(L)' 'TVIGNAKLVAGNTIQLTNIGLFSGKYLIKSARHSYNKNQGYTTTLEVRMLEFTEENPNATTRTNP' A
#
# COMPACT_ATOMS: atom_id res chain seq x y z
N THR A 1 -3.09 0.21 -8.88
CA THR A 1 -4.45 0.74 -8.78
C THR A 1 -5.25 -0.14 -7.86
N VAL A 2 -5.89 0.42 -6.82
CA VAL A 2 -6.66 -0.35 -5.84
C VAL A 2 -8.14 -0.14 -6.09
N ILE A 3 -8.92 -1.22 -6.08
CA ILE A 3 -10.37 -1.16 -6.23
C ILE A 3 -10.97 -0.75 -4.87
N GLY A 4 -11.86 0.25 -4.88
CA GLY A 4 -12.91 0.36 -3.85
C GLY A 4 -12.57 0.84 -2.44
N ASN A 5 -11.35 1.33 -2.12
CA ASN A 5 -11.08 1.85 -0.77
C ASN A 5 -10.94 3.38 -0.74
N ALA A 6 -12.07 4.07 -0.54
CA ALA A 6 -12.14 5.53 -0.40
C ALA A 6 -11.44 6.08 0.86
N LYS A 7 -11.05 5.22 1.81
CA LYS A 7 -10.30 5.63 3.01
C LYS A 7 -8.81 5.85 2.73
N LEU A 8 -8.34 5.48 1.53
CA LEU A 8 -6.96 5.71 1.11
C LEU A 8 -6.83 7.14 0.56
N VAL A 9 -6.53 8.07 1.45
CA VAL A 9 -6.39 9.52 1.17
C VAL A 9 -4.96 10.01 1.38
N ALA A 10 -4.66 11.19 0.84
CA ALA A 10 -3.38 11.85 1.07
C ALA A 10 -3.11 12.07 2.57
N GLY A 11 -1.87 11.82 3.00
CA GLY A 11 -1.46 11.89 4.41
C GLY A 11 -1.52 10.54 5.15
N ASN A 12 -2.25 9.57 4.62
CA ASN A 12 -2.23 8.22 5.19
C ASN A 12 -0.91 7.51 4.90
N THR A 13 -0.45 6.76 5.90
CA THR A 13 0.71 5.88 5.76
C THR A 13 0.23 4.46 5.58
N ILE A 14 0.73 3.80 4.54
CA ILE A 14 0.41 2.41 4.21
C ILE A 14 1.69 1.58 4.30
N GLN A 15 1.54 0.33 4.75
CA GLN A 15 2.60 -0.66 4.69
C GLN A 15 2.34 -1.56 3.50
N LEU A 16 3.30 -1.60 2.58
CA LEU A 16 3.31 -2.56 1.48
C LEU A 16 4.14 -3.76 1.93
N THR A 17 3.53 -4.94 1.90
CA THR A 17 4.15 -6.21 2.26
C THR A 17 4.05 -7.18 1.09
N ASN A 18 4.91 -8.20 1.05
CA ASN A 18 4.81 -9.30 0.09
C ASN A 18 5.01 -8.87 -1.38
N ILE A 19 5.80 -7.80 -1.60
CA ILE A 19 6.21 -7.35 -2.94
C ILE A 19 7.74 -7.31 -3.09
N GLY A 20 8.45 -8.10 -2.27
CA GLY A 20 9.90 -8.24 -2.30
C GLY A 20 10.62 -6.94 -1.92
N LEU A 21 11.55 -6.49 -2.77
CA LEU A 21 12.39 -5.29 -2.55
C LEU A 21 11.60 -3.98 -2.48
N PHE A 22 10.32 -3.98 -2.88
CA PHE A 22 9.47 -2.79 -2.75
C PHE A 22 8.60 -2.84 -1.49
N SER A 23 8.82 -3.80 -0.60
CA SER A 23 8.09 -3.86 0.67
C SER A 23 8.63 -2.79 1.61
N GLY A 24 7.76 -2.13 2.35
CA GLY A 24 8.14 -1.01 3.19
C GLY A 24 6.99 -0.09 3.53
N LYS A 25 7.34 1.02 4.17
CA LYS A 25 6.39 2.03 4.63
C LYS A 25 6.32 3.16 3.62
N TYR A 26 5.10 3.45 3.18
CA TYR A 26 4.82 4.44 2.15
C TYR A 26 3.83 5.47 2.65
N LEU A 27 4.09 6.74 2.37
CA LEU A 27 3.15 7.82 2.61
C LEU A 27 2.43 8.18 1.31
N ILE A 28 1.10 8.22 1.37
CA ILE A 28 0.27 8.63 0.25
C ILE A 28 0.39 10.15 0.11
N LYS A 29 0.98 10.61 -0.99
CA LYS A 29 1.06 12.02 -1.36
C LYS A 29 -0.25 12.53 -1.94
N SER A 30 -0.83 11.75 -2.84
CA SER A 30 -2.08 12.08 -3.50
C SER A 30 -2.91 10.83 -3.73
N ALA A 31 -4.22 10.97 -3.62
CA ALA A 31 -5.18 9.92 -3.92
C ALA A 31 -6.19 10.45 -4.93
N ARG A 32 -6.28 9.80 -6.09
CA ARG A 32 -7.22 10.13 -7.14
C ARG A 32 -8.26 9.03 -7.23
N HIS A 33 -9.48 9.38 -6.84
CA HIS A 33 -10.63 8.49 -6.97
C HIS A 33 -11.32 8.76 -8.30
N SER A 34 -11.49 7.73 -9.10
CA SER A 34 -12.25 7.77 -10.35
C SER A 34 -13.42 6.81 -10.24
N TYR A 35 -14.61 7.29 -10.61
CA TYR A 35 -15.80 6.48 -10.68
C TYR A 35 -16.26 6.40 -12.13
N ASN A 36 -16.27 5.19 -12.69
CA ASN A 36 -16.76 4.94 -14.04
C ASN A 36 -17.86 3.87 -13.98
N LYS A 37 -18.99 4.12 -14.67
CA LYS A 37 -20.13 3.17 -14.72
C LYS A 37 -19.75 1.77 -15.22
N ASN A 38 -18.75 1.66 -16.12
CA ASN A 38 -18.31 0.36 -16.65
C ASN A 38 -17.19 -0.31 -15.85
N GLN A 39 -16.43 0.45 -15.05
CA GLN A 39 -15.21 -0.03 -14.39
C GLN A 39 -15.28 0.01 -12.85
N GLY A 40 -16.32 0.60 -12.27
CA GLY A 40 -16.50 0.73 -10.83
C GLY A 40 -15.69 1.87 -10.19
N TYR A 41 -15.55 1.82 -8.86
CA TYR A 41 -14.78 2.80 -8.09
C TYR A 41 -13.31 2.40 -8.02
N THR A 42 -12.48 3.22 -8.63
CA THR A 42 -11.05 2.98 -8.78
C THR A 42 -10.27 4.05 -8.03
N THR A 43 -9.30 3.64 -7.21
CA THR A 43 -8.41 4.58 -6.51
C THR A 43 -6.99 4.42 -7.02
N THR A 44 -6.47 5.51 -7.58
CA THR A 44 -5.07 5.65 -7.99
C THR A 44 -4.34 6.42 -6.91
N LEU A 45 -3.29 5.83 -6.35
CA LEU A 45 -2.51 6.41 -5.26
C LEU A 45 -1.13 6.78 -5.78
N GLU A 46 -0.69 7.99 -5.46
CA GLU A 46 0.69 8.42 -5.60
C GLU A 46 1.36 8.32 -4.24
N VAL A 47 2.37 7.45 -4.13
CA VAL A 47 3.01 7.12 -2.86
C VAL A 47 4.49 7.47 -2.87
N ARG A 48 5.00 7.89 -1.71
CA ARG A 48 6.43 8.09 -1.46
C ARG A 48 6.91 7.06 -0.44
N MET A 49 7.97 6.35 -0.77
CA MET A 49 8.65 5.47 0.17
C MET A 49 9.29 6.31 1.27
N LEU A 50 8.94 6.03 2.52
CA LEU A 50 9.53 6.66 3.69
C LEU A 50 10.64 5.80 4.27
N GLU A 51 10.35 4.52 4.45
CA GLU A 51 11.25 3.57 5.07
C GLU A 51 11.20 2.28 4.28
N PHE A 52 12.38 1.77 3.95
CA PHE A 52 12.51 0.48 3.32
C PHE A 52 12.53 -0.60 4.38
N THR A 53 11.63 -1.57 4.23
CA THR A 53 11.65 -2.78 5.03
C THR A 53 12.07 -3.89 4.09
N GLU A 54 13.34 -4.28 4.15
CA GLU A 54 13.77 -5.54 3.53
C GLU A 54 12.95 -6.66 4.17
N GLU A 55 12.00 -7.21 3.41
CA GLU A 55 11.35 -8.45 3.79
C GLU A 55 12.39 -9.56 3.68
N ASN A 56 13.15 -9.74 4.76
CA ASN A 56 14.04 -10.86 4.91
C ASN A 56 13.17 -12.13 4.97
N PRO A 57 13.26 -13.06 4.01
CA PRO A 57 12.40 -14.24 3.93
C PRO A 57 12.54 -15.20 5.14
N ASN A 58 13.39 -14.90 6.12
CA ASN A 58 13.56 -15.68 7.34
C ASN A 58 12.70 -15.23 8.54
N ALA A 59 11.78 -14.27 8.40
CA ALA A 59 11.00 -13.75 9.53
C ALA A 59 9.72 -14.55 9.90
N THR A 60 9.50 -15.76 9.37
CA THR A 60 8.23 -16.51 9.59
C THR A 60 8.26 -17.50 10.76
N THR A 61 9.35 -17.71 11.49
CA THR A 61 9.36 -18.67 12.62
C THR A 61 9.83 -18.08 13.94
N ARG A 62 9.01 -17.20 14.53
CA ARG A 62 8.97 -17.05 16.00
C ARG A 62 7.52 -17.15 16.49
N THR A 63 6.93 -18.32 16.26
CA THR A 63 5.94 -18.88 17.19
C THR A 63 6.64 -19.01 18.54
N ASN A 64 6.31 -18.14 19.50
CA ASN A 64 6.71 -18.36 20.87
C ASN A 64 5.70 -19.33 21.51
N PRO A 65 6.15 -20.39 22.20
CA PRO A 65 5.28 -21.28 22.96
C PRO A 65 4.56 -20.55 24.10
#